data_AF-A0A7G8WBK1-F1
#
_entry.id   AF-A0A7G8WBK1-F1
#
_cell.length_a   1.000
_cell.length_b   1.000
_cell.length_c   1.000
_cell.angle_alpha   90.00
_cell.angle_beta   90.00
_cell.angle_gamma   90.00
#
_symmetry.space_group_name_H-M   'P 1'
#
loop_
_entity.id
_entity.type
_entity.pdbx_description
1 polymer ?
#
loop_
_entity_poly.entity_id
_entity_poly.type
_entity_poly.pdbx_seq_one_letter_code
_entity_poly.pdbx_strand_id
1 'polypeptide(L)'
;MPRKFKSGEWVTVKGKLTSPKMQVIKYVPKKDSIFGLANNGTYLKCVWYKNGERKSKVFHQNKLIKMIETGGLLKRDTTSLKLSLT
;
A
#
# COMPACT_ATOMS: atom_id res chain seq x y z
N MET A 1 -17.24 -4.23 0.95
CA MET A 1 -16.27 -3.17 1.31
C MET A 1 -16.05 -2.26 0.11
N PRO A 2 -16.01 -0.93 0.27
CA PRO A 2 -15.71 -0.02 -0.84
C PRO A 2 -14.27 -0.19 -1.31
N ARG A 3 -14.03 0.06 -2.61
CA ARG A 3 -12.70 0.00 -3.22
C ARG A 3 -11.88 1.21 -2.79
N LYS A 4 -10.73 0.96 -2.16
CA LYS A 4 -9.82 2.02 -1.66
C LYS A 4 -8.82 2.52 -2.69
N PHE A 5 -8.45 1.69 -3.66
CA PHE A 5 -7.36 1.97 -4.59
C PHE A 5 -7.83 1.87 -6.04
N LYS A 6 -7.16 2.59 -6.93
CA LYS A 6 -7.36 2.51 -8.39
C LYS A 6 -6.19 1.76 -9.04
N SER A 7 -6.42 1.23 -10.23
CA SER A 7 -5.34 0.70 -11.07
C SER A 7 -4.32 1.80 -11.36
N GLY A 8 -3.04 1.46 -11.38
CA GLY A 8 -1.93 2.39 -11.60
C GLY A 8 -1.40 3.08 -10.34
N GLU A 9 -2.14 3.05 -9.23
CA GLU A 9 -1.68 3.68 -7.98
C GLU A 9 -0.48 2.94 -7.38
N TRP A 10 0.41 3.72 -6.78
CA TRP A 10 1.54 3.21 -6.02
C TRP A 10 1.15 3.00 -4.55
N VAL A 11 1.43 1.81 -4.06
CA VAL A 11 1.08 1.35 -2.71
C VAL A 11 2.25 0.63 -2.06
N THR A 12 2.24 0.56 -0.74
CA THR A 12 3.18 -0.26 0.04
C THR A 12 2.46 -1.03 1.15
N VAL A 13 3.12 -1.99 1.79
CA VAL A 13 2.52 -2.79 2.87
C VAL A 13 2.51 -1.95 4.15
N LYS A 14 1.32 -1.76 4.72
CA LYS A 14 1.15 -1.03 5.98
C LYS A 14 1.94 -1.73 7.10
N GLY A 15 2.68 -0.95 7.88
CA GLY A 15 3.43 -1.43 9.04
C GLY A 15 4.76 -2.14 8.72
N LYS A 16 5.21 -2.15 7.46
CA LYS A 16 6.52 -2.70 7.08
C LYS A 16 7.44 -1.63 6.52
N LEU A 17 8.50 -1.30 7.25
CA LEU A 17 9.51 -0.31 6.85
C LEU A 17 10.26 -0.71 5.57
N THR A 18 10.51 -2.00 5.38
CA THR A 18 11.30 -2.54 4.25
C THR A 18 10.44 -3.08 3.11
N SER A 19 9.14 -2.73 3.08
CA SER A 19 8.27 -3.21 2.01
C SER A 19 8.49 -2.45 0.70
N PRO A 20 8.60 -3.16 -0.44
CA PRO A 20 8.85 -2.51 -1.72
C PRO A 20 7.66 -1.65 -2.14
N LYS A 21 7.93 -0.57 -2.89
CA LYS A 21 6.91 0.20 -3.62
C LYS A 21 6.32 -0.70 -4.70
N MET A 22 4.99 -0.83 -4.71
CA MET A 22 4.25 -1.70 -5.63
C MET A 22 3.20 -0.91 -6.39
N GLN A 23 2.97 -1.26 -7.65
CA GLN A 23 1.88 -0.71 -8.46
C GLN A 23 0.65 -1.61 -8.38
N VAL A 24 -0.52 -1.01 -8.21
CA VAL A 24 -1.81 -1.71 -8.27
C VAL A 24 -2.15 -2.00 -9.74
N ILE A 25 -2.45 -3.26 -10.06
CA ILE A 25 -2.88 -3.65 -11.41
C ILE A 25 -4.39 -3.77 -11.50
N LYS A 26 -5.01 -4.55 -10.61
CA LYS A 26 -6.47 -4.75 -10.61
C LYS A 26 -6.95 -5.37 -9.31
N TYR A 27 -8.24 -5.20 -9.04
CA TYR A 27 -8.94 -6.04 -8.08
C TYR A 27 -9.05 -7.46 -8.63
N VAL A 28 -8.88 -8.45 -7.75
CA VAL A 28 -9.03 -9.85 -8.07
C VAL A 28 -10.16 -10.44 -7.23
N PRO A 29 -11.09 -11.19 -7.86
CA PRO A 29 -12.08 -11.94 -7.11
C PRO A 29 -11.36 -12.97 -6.25
N LYS A 30 -11.70 -13.03 -4.97
CA LYS A 30 -11.28 -14.13 -4.11
C LYS A 30 -12.54 -14.80 -3.56
N LYS A 31 -12.62 -16.12 -3.74
CA LYS A 31 -13.71 -16.92 -3.19
C LYS A 31 -13.46 -17.10 -1.70
N ASP A 32 -14.42 -16.72 -0.88
CA ASP A 32 -14.34 -16.99 0.55
C ASP A 32 -14.68 -18.47 0.78
N SER A 33 -13.75 -19.20 1.39
CA SER A 33 -13.81 -20.66 1.53
C SER A 33 -14.99 -21.15 2.40
N ILE A 34 -15.63 -20.24 3.13
CA ILE A 34 -16.70 -20.53 4.09
C ILE A 34 -18.08 -20.26 3.50
N PHE A 35 -18.23 -19.21 2.67
CA PHE A 35 -19.56 -18.75 2.19
C PHE A 35 -19.78 -18.92 0.69
N GLY A 36 -18.78 -19.39 -0.07
CA GLY A 36 -18.92 -19.58 -1.52
C GLY A 36 -19.09 -18.29 -2.34
N LEU A 37 -19.34 -17.15 -1.70
CA LEU A 37 -19.43 -15.83 -2.31
C LEU A 37 -18.05 -15.36 -2.78
N ALA A 38 -17.99 -14.92 -4.03
CA ALA A 38 -16.81 -14.28 -4.61
C ALA A 38 -16.77 -12.80 -4.20
N ASN A 39 -15.78 -12.42 -3.39
CA ASN A 39 -15.59 -11.03 -3.00
C ASN A 39 -14.69 -10.31 -4.01
N ASN A 40 -15.31 -9.49 -4.87
CA ASN A 40 -14.66 -8.83 -6.00
C ASN A 40 -14.05 -7.46 -5.66
N GLY A 41 -14.21 -6.98 -4.42
CA GLY A 41 -13.87 -5.61 -4.02
C GLY A 41 -12.77 -5.49 -2.97
N THR A 42 -12.17 -6.60 -2.56
CA THR A 42 -11.34 -6.63 -1.33
C THR A 42 -9.86 -6.91 -1.59
N TYR A 43 -9.57 -7.76 -2.59
CA TYR A 43 -8.22 -8.18 -2.89
C TYR A 43 -7.70 -7.54 -4.18
N LEU A 44 -6.42 -7.17 -4.16
CA LEU A 44 -5.74 -6.43 -5.22
C LEU A 44 -4.50 -7.20 -5.65
N LYS A 45 -4.32 -7.36 -6.97
CA LYS A 45 -3.04 -7.81 -7.52
C LYS A 45 -2.13 -6.59 -7.66
N CYS A 46 -1.00 -6.64 -6.96
CA CYS A 46 0.05 -5.65 -7.01
C CYS A 46 1.30 -6.25 -7.68
N VAL A 47 2.06 -5.42 -8.38
CA VAL A 47 3.33 -5.80 -9.00
C VAL A 47 4.44 -4.84 -8.58
N TRP A 48 5.65 -5.34 -8.55
CA TRP A 48 6.86 -4.53 -8.37
C TRP A 48 8.02 -5.21 -9.07
N TYR A 49 9.10 -4.46 -9.25
CA TYR A 49 10.32 -4.99 -9.84
C TYR A 49 11.38 -5.16 -8.75
N LYS A 50 12.10 -6.27 -8.80
CA LYS A 50 13.29 -6.50 -7.97
C LYS A 50 14.32 -7.20 -8.84
N ASN A 51 15.49 -6.59 -8.98
CA ASN A 51 16.61 -7.13 -9.79
C ASN A 51 16.20 -7.41 -11.25
N GLY A 52 15.45 -6.50 -11.88
CA GLY A 52 14.95 -6.69 -13.25
C GLY A 52 13.76 -7.65 -13.39
N GLU A 53 13.47 -8.47 -12.37
CA GLU A 53 12.35 -9.39 -12.41
C GLU A 53 11.05 -8.76 -11.93
N ARG A 54 9.97 -8.98 -12.69
CA ARG A 54 8.62 -8.58 -12.29
C ARG A 54 8.06 -9.56 -11.28
N LYS A 55 7.89 -9.11 -10.04
CA LYS A 55 7.19 -9.85 -8.99
C LYS A 55 5.73 -9.41 -8.92
N SER A 56 4.86 -10.33 -8.52
CA SER A 56 3.44 -10.03 -8.31
C SER A 56 2.91 -10.74 -7.08
N LYS A 57 1.99 -10.08 -6.36
CA LYS A 57 1.34 -10.66 -5.18
C LYS A 57 -0.04 -10.07 -4.99
N VAL A 58 -0.94 -10.89 -4.42
CA VAL A 58 -2.29 -10.46 -4.05
C VAL A 58 -2.32 -10.04 -2.60
N PHE A 59 -2.88 -8.85 -2.34
CA PHE A 59 -3.03 -8.30 -1.00
C PHE A 59 -4.48 -7.94 -0.70
N HIS A 60 -4.85 -8.05 0.55
CA HIS A 60 -6.10 -7.46 1.05
C HIS A 60 -5.93 -5.93 1.13
N GLN A 61 -6.91 -5.15 0.66
CA GLN A 61 -6.77 -3.69 0.58
C GLN A 61 -6.40 -3.01 1.91
N ASN A 62 -6.90 -3.49 3.05
CA ASN A 62 -6.54 -2.96 4.38
C ASN A 62 -5.07 -3.19 4.80
N LYS A 63 -4.34 -4.08 4.12
CA LYS A 63 -2.90 -4.30 4.35
C LYS A 63 -2.02 -3.34 3.55
N LEU A 64 -2.62 -2.50 2.71
CA LEU A 64 -1.92 -1.56 1.84
C LEU A 64 -2.16 -0.13 2.31
N ILE A 65 -1.19 0.74 2.05
CA ILE A 65 -1.29 2.18 2.19
C ILE A 65 -0.83 2.83 0.88
N LYS A 66 -1.51 3.91 0.47
CA LYS A 66 -1.12 4.68 -0.72
C LYS A 66 0.22 5.34 -0.45
N MET A 67 1.17 5.18 -1.38
CA MET A 67 2.38 6.00 -1.34
C MET A 67 2.02 7.38 -1.86
N ILE A 68 2.26 8.39 -1.04
CA ILE A 68 2.28 9.78 -1.47
C ILE A 68 3.69 9.99 -2.03
N GLU A 69 3.81 10.36 -3.30
CA GLU A 69 5.10 10.82 -3.82
C GLU A 69 5.42 12.12 -3.11
N THR A 70 6.47 12.11 -2.30
CA THR A 70 6.99 13.30 -1.61
C THR A 70 7.65 14.22 -2.64
N GLY A 71 6.88 14.73 -3.58
CA GLY A 71 7.23 15.79 -4.53
C GLY A 71 6.72 17.17 -4.11
N GLY A 72 6.04 17.27 -2.97
CA GLY A 72 5.65 18.53 -2.35
C GLY A 72 6.46 18.77 -1.08
N LEU A 73 7.05 19.96 -0.97
CA LEU A 73 7.83 20.47 0.15
C LEU A 73 7.25 20.07 1.52
N LEU A 74 7.82 19.02 2.12
CA LEU A 74 7.70 18.80 3.56
C LEU A 74 8.71 19.77 4.21
N LYS A 75 8.26 20.98 4.54
CA LYS A 75 8.92 21.78 5.57
C LYS A 75 8.86 20.96 6.86
N ARG A 76 9.99 20.34 7.19
CA ARG A 76 10.23 19.91 8.56
C ARG A 76 10.49 21.19 9.34
N ASP A 77 9.46 21.73 9.96
CA ASP A 77 9.69 22.64 11.08
C ASP A 77 10.24 21.76 12.19
N THR A 78 11.57 21.59 12.20
CA THR A 78 12.30 21.05 13.34
C THR A 78 12.17 22.07 14.45
N THR A 79 11.06 22.03 15.19
CA THR A 79 11.00 22.62 16.51
C THR A 79 11.88 21.73 17.40
N SER A 80 13.16 22.09 17.49
CA SER A 80 14.02 21.56 18.54
C SER A 80 13.39 21.99 19.87
N LEU A 81 12.65 21.08 20.51
CA LEU A 81 12.17 21.28 21.87
C LEU A 81 13.42 21.19 22.74
N LYS A 82 14.06 22.35 22.93
CA LYS A 82 15.14 22.53 23.90
C LYS A 82 14.49 22.39 25.28
N LEU A 83 14.38 21.16 25.75
CA LEU A 83 14.05 20.85 27.13
C LEU A 83 15.25 21.30 27.98
N SER A 84 15.26 22.56 28.37
CA SER A 84 15.97 23.00 29.57
C SER A 84 15.04 22.71 30.75
N LEU A 85 15.27 21.59 31.42
CA LEU A 85 14.84 21.41 32.81
C LEU A 85 15.86 22.15 33.66
N THR A 86 15.44 23.30 34.18
CA THR A 86 16.12 24.03 35.26
C THR A 86 15.92 23.30 36.58
#